data_AF-A0A7C1R660-F1
#
_entry.id   AF-A0A7C1R660-F1
#
_cell.length_a   1.000
_cell.length_b   1.000
_cell.length_c   1.000
_cell.angle_alpha   90.00
_cell.angle_beta   90.00
_cell.angle_gamma   90.00
#
_symmetry.space_group_name_H-M   'P 1'
#
loop_
_entity.id
_entity.type
_entity.pdbx_description
1 polymer ?
#
loop_
_entity_poly.entity_id
_entity_poly.type
_entity_poly.pdbx_seq_one_letter_code
_entity_poly.pdbx_strand_id
1 'polypeptide(L)'
;MYRVGIGYDIHKLVKGRKLIIGGVKIPHAKGLFGHSDADVLVHAISDAILGACGLPDIGELFPDTDIRFKNISSIKLLEVIQRKITRNFKIVSIDSIIIIQEPRIMPYKKVMRKNIAAVLGIDIGSINIKGKTGENLSDPIGRKAAIAVHAVALVKRKK
;
A
#
# COMPACT_ATOMS: atom_id res chain seq x y z
N MET A 1 -24.89 2.63 4.36
CA MET A 1 -24.29 1.31 4.65
C MET A 1 -22.77 1.46 4.74
N TYR A 2 -22.17 0.96 5.82
CA TYR A 2 -20.71 0.87 5.95
C TYR A 2 -20.23 -0.51 5.50
N ARG A 3 -19.02 -0.58 4.96
CA ARG A 3 -18.36 -1.80 4.52
C ARG A 3 -16.90 -1.77 4.94
N VAL A 4 -16.35 -2.94 5.22
CA VAL A 4 -14.94 -3.11 5.60
C VAL A 4 -14.28 -3.97 4.55
N GLY A 5 -13.04 -3.65 4.22
CA GLY A 5 -12.18 -4.49 3.39
C GLY A 5 -10.81 -4.62 4.04
N ILE A 6 -10.18 -5.75 3.75
CA ILE A 6 -8.83 -6.08 4.19
C ILE A 6 -7.93 -6.17 2.97
N GLY A 7 -6.66 -5.85 3.14
CA GLY A 7 -5.65 -6.02 2.12
C GLY A 7 -4.36 -6.55 2.72
N TYR A 8 -3.66 -7.35 1.93
CA TYR A 8 -2.37 -7.90 2.27
C TYR A 8 -1.49 -7.87 1.03
N ASP A 9 -0.24 -7.45 1.19
CA ASP A 9 0.73 -7.56 0.12
C ASP A 9 2.12 -7.85 0.71
N ILE A 10 2.96 -8.54 -0.06
CA ILE A 10 4.33 -8.88 0.32
C ILE A 10 5.24 -8.84 -0.90
N HIS A 11 6.35 -8.11 -0.79
CA HIS A 11 7.35 -8.01 -1.86
C HIS A 11 8.72 -8.44 -1.37
N LYS A 12 9.46 -9.12 -2.25
CA LYS A 12 10.86 -9.51 -2.03
C LYS A 12 11.76 -8.28 -2.07
N LEU A 13 12.73 -8.21 -1.15
CA LEU A 13 13.80 -7.22 -1.18
C LEU A 13 14.96 -7.68 -2.06
N VAL A 14 15.36 -6.86 -3.02
CA VAL A 14 16.46 -7.13 -3.96
C VAL A 14 17.41 -5.94 -4.09
N LYS A 15 18.67 -6.22 -4.46
CA LYS A 15 19.66 -5.17 -4.76
C LYS A 15 19.30 -4.46 -6.08
N GLY A 16 19.80 -3.24 -6.27
CA GLY A 16 19.63 -2.48 -7.51
C GLY A 16 18.24 -1.86 -7.72
N ARG A 17 17.34 -1.96 -6.72
CA ARG A 17 16.01 -1.32 -6.73
C ARG A 17 15.96 -0.22 -5.67
N LYS A 18 15.19 0.83 -5.95
CA LYS A 18 14.84 1.86 -4.95
C LYS A 18 13.82 1.27 -3.98
N LEU A 19 13.97 1.52 -2.69
CA LEU A 19 12.94 1.20 -1.71
C LEU A 19 11.90 2.32 -1.71
N ILE A 20 10.69 2.01 -2.16
CA ILE A 20 9.56 2.94 -2.18
C ILE A 20 8.44 2.34 -1.34
N ILE A 21 7.96 3.10 -0.34
CA ILE A 21 6.85 2.70 0.53
C ILE A 21 5.98 3.92 0.82
N GLY A 22 4.67 3.83 0.62
CA GLY A 22 3.73 4.96 0.76
C GLY A 22 4.05 6.17 -0.12
N GLY A 23 4.60 5.94 -1.31
CA GLY A 23 5.10 6.98 -2.22
C GLY A 23 6.37 7.68 -1.74
N VAL A 24 7.06 7.14 -0.72
CA VAL A 24 8.29 7.72 -0.17
C VAL A 24 9.48 6.85 -0.57
N LYS A 25 10.48 7.48 -1.20
CA LYS A 25 11.78 6.84 -1.42
C LYS A 25 12.57 6.81 -0.10
N ILE A 26 12.86 5.62 0.40
CA ILE A 26 13.61 5.42 1.65
C ILE A 26 15.06 5.03 1.31
N PRO A 27 16.08 5.70 1.86
CA PRO A 27 17.47 5.29 1.71
C PRO A 27 17.70 3.88 2.26
N HIS A 28 18.07 2.95 1.40
CA HIS A 28 18.33 1.56 1.76
C HIS A 28 19.14 0.83 0.68
N ALA A 29 19.89 -0.21 1.05
CA ALA A 29 20.72 -0.98 0.12
C ALA A 29 19.92 -1.92 -0.81
N LYS A 30 18.67 -2.21 -0.45
CA LYS A 30 17.73 -3.04 -1.22
C LYS A 30 16.41 -2.30 -1.41
N GLY A 31 15.72 -2.58 -2.51
CA GLY A 31 14.35 -2.13 -2.78
C GLY A 31 13.41 -3.30 -3.05
N LEU A 32 12.12 -3.01 -3.20
CA LEU A 32 11.10 -4.03 -3.42
C LEU A 32 11.07 -4.46 -4.90
N PHE A 33 10.98 -5.75 -5.13
CA PHE A 33 10.88 -6.36 -6.46
C PHE A 33 9.42 -6.45 -6.88
N GLY A 34 9.08 -5.95 -8.07
CA GLY A 34 7.75 -6.05 -8.66
C GLY A 34 7.71 -5.37 -10.02
N HIS A 35 6.61 -5.54 -10.74
CA HIS A 35 6.41 -4.99 -12.08
C HIS A 35 6.30 -3.44 -12.08
N SER A 36 5.62 -2.89 -11.07
CA SER A 36 5.54 -1.46 -10.75
C SER A 36 6.73 -0.99 -9.90
N ASP A 37 6.63 0.19 -9.27
CA ASP A 37 7.56 0.62 -8.20
C ASP A 37 7.52 -0.28 -6.94
N ALA A 38 6.62 -1.27 -6.91
CA ALA A 38 6.47 -2.31 -5.89
C ALA A 38 6.20 -1.76 -4.48
N ASP A 39 5.43 -0.67 -4.40
CA ASP A 39 5.02 -0.08 -3.13
C ASP A 39 3.98 -0.96 -2.41
N VAL A 40 4.50 -1.87 -1.59
CA VAL A 40 3.72 -2.84 -0.80
C VAL A 40 2.67 -2.20 0.10
N LEU A 41 2.90 -0.98 0.60
CA LEU A 41 1.91 -0.29 1.44
C LEU A 41 0.72 0.17 0.61
N VAL A 42 0.98 0.77 -0.55
CA VAL A 42 -0.06 1.29 -1.42
C VAL A 42 -0.89 0.14 -2.01
N HIS A 43 -0.27 -0.98 -2.35
CA HIS A 43 -0.99 -2.16 -2.84
C HIS A 43 -1.93 -2.75 -1.78
N ALA A 44 -1.44 -2.99 -0.55
CA ALA A 44 -2.29 -3.51 0.52
C ALA A 44 -3.47 -2.56 0.82
N ILE A 45 -3.24 -1.24 0.82
CA ILE A 45 -4.33 -0.25 0.98
C ILE A 45 -5.31 -0.30 -0.20
N SER A 46 -4.81 -0.46 -1.42
CA SER A 46 -5.62 -0.56 -2.63
C SER A 46 -6.58 -1.75 -2.55
N ASP A 47 -6.08 -2.93 -2.20
CA ASP A 47 -6.90 -4.13 -2.04
C ASP A 47 -7.92 -4.00 -0.92
N ALA A 48 -7.54 -3.39 0.22
CA ALA A 48 -8.48 -3.12 1.29
C ALA A 48 -9.64 -2.23 0.83
N ILE A 49 -9.36 -1.19 0.04
CA ILE A 49 -10.38 -0.29 -0.52
C ILE A 49 -11.26 -1.01 -1.55
N LEU A 50 -10.64 -1.72 -2.49
CA LEU A 50 -11.33 -2.45 -3.56
C LEU A 50 -12.24 -3.54 -2.98
N GLY A 51 -11.73 -4.33 -2.05
CA GLY A 51 -12.49 -5.35 -1.33
C GLY A 51 -13.67 -4.76 -0.55
N ALA A 52 -13.49 -3.63 0.14
CA ALA A 52 -14.59 -2.95 0.83
C ALA A 52 -15.70 -2.46 -0.13
N CYS A 53 -15.34 -2.19 -1.39
CA CYS A 53 -16.26 -1.78 -2.45
C CYS A 53 -16.89 -2.98 -3.19
N GLY A 54 -16.38 -4.20 -3.01
CA GLY A 54 -16.77 -5.38 -3.77
C GLY A 54 -16.30 -5.33 -5.23
N LEU A 55 -15.10 -4.78 -5.46
CA LEU A 55 -14.47 -4.67 -6.77
C LEU A 55 -13.35 -5.71 -6.92
N PRO A 56 -12.92 -6.02 -8.17
CA PRO A 56 -11.73 -6.82 -8.43
C PRO A 56 -10.49 -6.27 -7.73
N ASP A 57 -9.54 -7.15 -7.42
CA ASP A 57 -8.30 -6.80 -6.74
C ASP A 57 -7.32 -5.99 -7.62
N ILE A 58 -6.19 -5.55 -7.05
CA ILE A 58 -5.20 -4.77 -7.78
C ILE A 58 -4.59 -5.52 -8.98
N GLY A 59 -4.41 -6.84 -8.88
CA GLY A 59 -3.81 -7.67 -9.93
C GLY A 59 -4.76 -7.87 -11.11
N GLU A 60 -6.05 -7.99 -10.84
CA GLU A 60 -7.10 -8.03 -11.87
C GLU A 60 -7.25 -6.67 -12.58
N LEU A 61 -7.13 -5.55 -11.85
CA LEU A 61 -7.24 -4.22 -12.43
C LEU A 61 -5.98 -3.76 -13.18
N PHE A 62 -4.80 -4.21 -12.75
CA PHE A 62 -3.51 -3.78 -13.28
C PHE A 62 -2.58 -4.99 -13.48
N PRO A 63 -2.89 -5.87 -14.46
CA PRO A 63 -2.16 -7.11 -14.65
C PRO A 63 -0.71 -6.85 -15.10
N ASP A 64 0.22 -7.67 -14.60
CA ASP A 64 1.66 -7.63 -14.93
C ASP A 64 1.96 -7.88 -16.42
N THR A 65 1.00 -8.38 -17.19
CA THR A 65 1.13 -8.60 -18.64
C THR A 65 0.95 -7.31 -19.45
N ASP A 66 0.37 -6.27 -18.86
CA ASP A 66 0.15 -5.00 -19.53
C ASP A 66 1.34 -4.06 -19.38
N ILE A 67 2.04 -3.85 -20.51
CA ILE A 67 3.24 -3.02 -20.58
C ILE A 67 3.03 -1.58 -20.09
N ARG A 68 1.79 -1.08 -20.09
CA ARG A 68 1.44 0.27 -19.62
C ARG A 68 1.70 0.47 -18.13
N PHE A 69 1.71 -0.61 -17.35
CA PHE A 69 1.94 -0.56 -15.90
C PHE A 69 3.39 -0.86 -15.49
N LYS A 70 4.26 -1.16 -16.46
CA LYS A 70 5.68 -1.38 -16.19
C LYS A 70 6.33 -0.14 -15.59
N ASN A 71 6.95 -0.28 -14.41
CA ASN A 71 7.56 0.80 -13.63
C ASN A 71 6.61 1.97 -13.30
N ILE A 72 5.28 1.77 -13.39
CA ILE A 72 4.34 2.79 -12.96
C ILE A 72 4.47 3.02 -11.45
N SER A 73 4.20 4.24 -11.00
CA SER A 73 4.12 4.49 -9.56
C SER A 73 2.82 3.97 -9.00
N SER A 74 2.86 3.19 -7.92
CA SER A 74 1.65 2.70 -7.26
C SER A 74 0.76 3.83 -6.73
N ILE A 75 1.31 5.02 -6.45
CA ILE A 75 0.51 6.21 -6.14
C ILE A 75 -0.44 6.60 -7.29
N LYS A 76 -0.01 6.45 -8.56
CA LYS A 76 -0.87 6.70 -9.72
C LYS A 76 -1.96 5.63 -9.85
N LEU A 77 -1.65 4.37 -9.51
CA LEU A 77 -2.64 3.30 -9.47
C LEU A 77 -3.72 3.59 -8.41
N LEU A 78 -3.30 4.05 -7.23
CA LEU A 78 -4.20 4.46 -6.16
C LEU A 78 -5.13 5.61 -6.59
N GLU A 79 -4.61 6.56 -7.38
CA GLU A 79 -5.42 7.64 -7.96
C GLU A 79 -6.50 7.11 -8.92
N VAL A 80 -6.16 6.13 -9.77
CA VAL A 80 -7.13 5.45 -10.65
C VAL A 80 -8.23 4.78 -9.84
N ILE A 81 -7.86 4.07 -8.76
CA ILE A 81 -8.81 3.42 -7.85
C ILE A 81 -9.72 4.46 -7.20
N GLN A 82 -9.17 5.55 -6.68
CA GLN A 82 -9.95 6.62 -6.06
C GLN A 82 -10.99 7.21 -7.04
N ARG A 83 -10.60 7.48 -8.29
CA ARG A 83 -11.53 7.95 -9.32
C ARG A 83 -12.62 6.93 -9.63
N LYS A 84 -12.30 5.64 -9.60
CA LYS A 84 -13.27 4.55 -9.84
C LYS A 84 -14.32 4.45 -8.74
N ILE A 85 -13.92 4.56 -7.47
CA ILE A 85 -14.83 4.34 -6.33
C ILE A 85 -15.59 5.61 -5.91
N THR A 86 -15.04 6.81 -6.14
CA THR A 86 -15.56 8.05 -5.52
C THR A 86 -17.01 8.37 -5.89
N ARG A 87 -17.52 7.88 -7.03
CA ARG A 87 -18.94 8.07 -7.39
C ARG A 87 -19.89 7.34 -6.44
N ASN A 88 -19.52 6.15 -5.97
CA ASN A 88 -20.40 5.24 -5.23
C ASN A 88 -20.01 5.07 -3.76
N PHE A 89 -18.77 5.38 -3.40
CA PHE A 89 -18.24 5.16 -2.06
C PHE A 89 -17.46 6.36 -1.54
N LYS A 90 -17.42 6.51 -0.22
CA LYS A 90 -16.56 7.44 0.52
C LYS A 90 -15.68 6.63 1.47
N ILE A 91 -14.37 6.82 1.40
CA ILE A 91 -13.43 6.26 2.38
C ILE A 91 -13.62 7.00 3.71
N VAL A 92 -13.77 6.25 4.80
CA VAL A 92 -13.97 6.76 6.16
C VAL A 92 -12.65 6.76 6.92
N SER A 93 -11.97 5.61 6.94
CA SER A 93 -10.67 5.46 7.57
C SER A 93 -9.88 4.30 6.97
N ILE A 94 -8.56 4.38 7.12
CA ILE A 94 -7.59 3.36 6.72
C ILE A 94 -6.61 3.17 7.88
N ASP A 95 -6.34 1.92 8.23
CA ASP A 95 -5.28 1.56 9.16
C ASP A 95 -4.41 0.46 8.56
N SER A 96 -3.10 0.53 8.80
CA SER A 96 -2.13 -0.41 8.20
C SER A 96 -0.99 -0.75 9.14
N ILE A 97 -0.35 -1.90 8.90
CA ILE A 97 0.83 -2.39 9.60
C ILE A 97 1.86 -2.81 8.55
N ILE A 98 2.98 -2.11 8.50
CA ILE A 98 4.16 -2.52 7.74
C ILE A 98 5.01 -3.41 8.65
N ILE A 99 5.26 -4.65 8.22
CA ILE A 99 6.11 -5.60 8.90
C ILE A 99 7.44 -5.63 8.14
N ILE A 100 8.48 -5.08 8.78
CA ILE A 100 9.77 -4.78 8.16
C ILE A 100 10.87 -4.86 9.20
N GLN A 101 11.90 -5.66 8.93
CA GLN A 101 13.05 -5.76 9.83
C GLN A 101 13.93 -4.50 9.78
N GLU A 102 14.18 -3.98 8.58
CA GLU A 102 14.89 -2.72 8.33
C GLU A 102 14.52 -2.13 6.96
N PRO A 103 14.60 -0.81 6.76
CA PRO A 103 14.98 0.23 7.73
C PRO A 103 13.82 0.66 8.65
N ARG A 104 14.11 1.51 9.65
CA ARG A 104 13.08 2.10 10.51
C ARG A 104 12.16 3.02 9.69
N ILE A 105 10.86 2.75 9.72
CA ILE A 105 9.86 3.55 8.97
C ILE A 105 9.41 4.84 9.69
N MET A 106 9.67 4.95 11.00
CA MET A 106 9.14 6.05 11.83
C MET A 106 9.39 7.45 11.24
N PRO A 107 10.60 7.78 10.73
CA PRO A 107 10.87 9.10 10.15
C PRO A 107 10.00 9.42 8.92
N TYR A 108 9.50 8.41 8.22
CA TYR A 108 8.81 8.53 6.94
C TYR A 108 7.28 8.47 7.05
N LYS A 109 6.75 7.96 8.18
CA LYS A 109 5.30 7.73 8.39
C LYS A 109 4.43 8.96 8.09
N LYS A 110 4.86 10.16 8.51
CA LYS A 110 4.09 11.39 8.28
C LYS A 110 3.96 11.72 6.79
N VAL A 111 5.03 11.49 6.02
CA VAL A 111 5.04 11.74 4.57
C VAL A 111 4.21 10.68 3.84
N MET A 112 4.34 9.40 4.22
CA MET A 112 3.50 8.32 3.68
C MET A 112 2.00 8.62 3.84
N ARG A 113 1.59 9.01 5.06
CA ARG A 113 0.19 9.40 5.34
C ARG A 113 -0.26 10.57 4.47
N LYS A 114 0.58 11.60 4.32
CA LYS A 114 0.27 12.77 3.48
C LYS A 114 0.07 12.39 2.02
N ASN A 115 0.97 11.60 1.45
CA ASN A 115 0.90 11.17 0.05
C ASN A 115 -0.40 10.41 -0.22
N ILE A 116 -0.72 9.43 0.63
CA ILE A 116 -1.91 8.59 0.47
C ILE A 116 -3.18 9.43 0.69
N ALA A 117 -3.21 10.28 1.73
CA ALA A 117 -4.36 11.16 2.02
C ALA A 117 -4.65 12.12 0.87
N ALA A 118 -3.61 12.73 0.30
CA ALA A 118 -3.75 13.65 -0.83
C ALA A 118 -4.35 12.96 -2.07
N VAL A 119 -3.87 11.76 -2.40
CA VAL A 119 -4.35 10.99 -3.57
C VAL A 119 -5.79 10.52 -3.37
N LEU A 120 -6.12 10.08 -2.15
CA LEU A 120 -7.47 9.62 -1.81
C LEU A 120 -8.45 10.77 -1.54
N GLY A 121 -7.99 12.01 -1.43
CA GLY A 121 -8.82 13.17 -1.10
C GLY A 121 -9.52 13.02 0.26
N ILE A 122 -8.82 12.47 1.25
CA ILE A 122 -9.33 12.29 2.62
C ILE A 122 -8.44 13.00 3.64
N ASP A 123 -8.99 13.23 4.84
CA ASP A 123 -8.22 13.82 5.94
C ASP A 123 -7.05 12.92 6.35
N ILE A 124 -5.90 13.52 6.67
CA ILE A 124 -4.72 12.77 7.10
C ILE A 124 -4.97 12.00 8.42
N GLY A 125 -5.84 12.51 9.29
CA GLY A 125 -6.31 11.88 10.51
C GLY A 125 -7.14 10.61 10.27
N SER A 126 -7.73 10.46 9.08
CA SER A 126 -8.39 9.21 8.65
C SER A 126 -7.42 8.10 8.25
N ILE A 127 -6.11 8.34 8.22
CA ILE A 127 -5.10 7.35 7.84
C ILE A 127 -4.15 7.10 8.99
N ASN A 128 -3.97 5.83 9.37
CA ASN A 128 -2.92 5.40 10.28
C ASN A 128 -2.00 4.36 9.63
N ILE A 129 -0.70 4.46 9.97
CA ILE A 129 0.35 3.57 9.48
C ILE A 129 1.16 3.13 10.67
N LYS A 130 1.28 1.83 10.91
CA LYS A 130 2.07 1.26 12.00
C LYS A 130 3.26 0.51 11.41
N GLY A 131 4.35 0.40 12.17
CA GLY A 131 5.53 -0.37 11.78
C GLY A 131 5.85 -1.39 12.85
N LYS A 132 6.14 -2.62 12.45
CA LYS A 132 6.57 -3.72 13.32
C LYS A 132 7.78 -4.40 12.69
N THR A 133 8.65 -4.98 13.51
CA THR A 133 9.78 -5.76 13.00
C THR A 133 9.34 -7.21 12.78
N GLY A 134 10.14 -7.97 12.04
CA GLY A 134 9.97 -9.43 11.96
C GLY A 134 10.60 -10.17 13.15
N GLU A 135 11.00 -9.43 14.20
CA GLU A 135 11.63 -9.94 15.43
C GLU A 135 12.85 -10.84 15.16
N ASN A 136 13.56 -10.62 14.04
CA ASN A 136 14.67 -11.46 13.57
C ASN A 136 14.33 -12.96 13.49
N LEU A 137 13.05 -13.29 13.27
CA LEU A 137 12.62 -14.66 13.04
C LEU A 137 13.26 -15.21 11.76
N SER A 138 13.23 -16.55 11.63
CA SER A 138 13.77 -17.26 10.48
C SER A 138 12.91 -17.14 9.21
N ASP A 139 11.79 -16.42 9.28
CA ASP A 139 10.91 -16.14 8.16
C ASP A 139 11.54 -15.12 7.18
N PRO A 140 10.95 -14.91 5.98
CA PRO A 140 11.50 -13.98 5.01
C PRO A 140 11.61 -12.54 5.52
N ILE A 141 10.72 -12.08 6.41
CA ILE A 141 10.76 -10.71 6.91
C ILE A 141 11.87 -10.55 7.94
N GLY A 142 11.96 -11.43 8.95
CA GLY A 142 13.03 -11.42 9.95
C GLY A 142 14.42 -11.58 9.33
N ARG A 143 14.54 -12.32 8.22
CA ARG A 143 15.77 -12.44 7.41
C ARG A 143 16.05 -11.27 6.46
N LYS A 144 15.27 -10.17 6.51
CA LYS A 144 15.46 -8.97 5.66
C LYS A 144 15.39 -9.31 4.16
N ALA A 145 14.56 -10.29 3.82
CA ALA A 145 14.36 -10.78 2.46
C ALA A 145 13.01 -10.33 1.87
N ALA A 146 12.08 -9.88 2.69
CA ALA A 146 10.79 -9.35 2.25
C ALA A 146 10.27 -8.24 3.18
N ILE A 147 9.28 -7.49 2.69
CA ILE A 147 8.45 -6.57 3.47
C ILE A 147 7.00 -6.94 3.20
N ALA A 148 6.20 -7.07 4.25
CA ALA A 148 4.78 -7.35 4.15
C ALA A 148 3.96 -6.20 4.77
N VAL A 149 2.74 -6.04 4.28
CA VAL A 149 1.79 -5.06 4.80
C VAL A 149 0.43 -5.69 4.97
N HIS A 150 -0.21 -5.42 6.10
CA HIS A 150 -1.65 -5.57 6.27
C HIS A 150 -2.31 -4.19 6.28
N ALA A 151 -3.49 -4.10 5.66
CA ALA A 151 -4.32 -2.91 5.69
C ALA A 151 -5.79 -3.25 5.92
N VAL A 152 -6.52 -2.33 6.53
CA VAL A 152 -7.97 -2.35 6.65
C VAL A 152 -8.52 -1.00 6.20
N ALA A 153 -9.62 -1.02 5.46
CA ALA A 153 -10.33 0.17 5.02
C ALA A 153 -11.80 0.09 5.43
N LEU A 154 -12.29 1.16 6.05
CA LEU A 154 -13.71 1.37 6.29
C LEU A 154 -14.24 2.34 5.21
N VAL A 155 -15.26 1.93 4.48
CA VAL A 155 -15.92 2.75 3.46
C VAL A 155 -17.41 2.88 3.74
N LYS A 156 -18.00 3.98 3.28
CA LYS A 156 -19.44 4.25 3.32
C LYS A 156 -19.97 4.31 1.90
N ARG A 157 -20.97 3.49 1.58
CA ARG A 157 -21.69 3.60 0.30
C ARG A 157 -22.45 4.94 0.29
N LYS A 158 -22.25 5.72 -0.77
CA LYS A 158 -23.03 6.95 -1.04
C LYS A 158 -24.47 6.53 -1.37
N LYS A 159 -25.44 7.35 -0.97
CA LYS A 159 -26.85 7.09 -1.28
C LYS A 159 -27.05 7.13 -2.78
#